data_AF-A0A1H3T515-F1
#
_entry.id   AF-A0A1H3T515-F1
#
_cell.length_a   1.000
_cell.length_b   1.000
_cell.length_c   1.000
_cell.angle_alpha   90.00
_cell.angle_beta   90.00
_cell.angle_gamma   90.00
#
_symmetry.space_group_name_H-M   'P 1'
#
loop_
_entity.id
_entity.type
_entity.pdbx_description
1 polymer ?
#
loop_
_entity_poly.entity_id
_entity_poly.type
_entity_poly.pdbx_seq_one_letter_code
_entity_poly.pdbx_strand_id
1 'polypeptide(L)'
;MDDAIRRSVERQFPELTGGYHLPRFARVVGVADAPAAAGICDDFRPRYAVDIQVLGPDGEPDTSLPTLAGVPLPLPTGGEEMGIYAFPEENTTVVVCFAYGLPHKPYIQTILPHGLSMPRVPKGDQVWQHSEACQQRVDADGNWLRQTDGKIQDKAIEREVEALGNTERYQNHAQTIDDHSTESVGGIKTIEALGALKLLSGGSASLAAVDDLHQATGRDLNLVVGQKHNAAIGGDMQEQIQGLRRSVANVSQRLQAPKTWIGSEGVNLFQVVCETLDLLQQMNTQLAMHTHVPGPTPSSADAKTFVGNAAKATMLYGQLKTITL
;
A
#
# COMPACT_ATOMS: atom_id res chain seq x y z
N MET A 1 81.33 14.14 -24.31
CA MET A 1 80.58 15.41 -24.17
C MET A 1 79.19 15.12 -23.63
N ASP A 2 78.51 14.13 -24.21
CA ASP A 2 77.16 13.70 -23.81
C ASP A 2 77.03 13.22 -22.36
N ASP A 3 78.02 12.51 -21.81
CA ASP A 3 77.99 12.08 -20.39
C ASP A 3 78.15 13.23 -19.38
N ALA A 4 78.79 14.34 -19.78
CA ALA A 4 78.89 15.53 -18.94
C ALA A 4 77.59 16.33 -18.99
N ILE A 5 76.95 16.38 -20.16
CA ILE A 5 75.62 16.96 -20.35
C ILE A 5 74.58 16.17 -19.56
N ARG A 6 74.55 14.83 -19.67
CA ARG A 6 73.63 13.95 -18.91
C ARG A 6 73.74 14.17 -17.40
N ARG A 7 74.96 14.15 -16.84
CA ARG A 7 75.17 14.39 -15.40
C ARG A 7 74.78 15.80 -14.96
N SER A 8 75.02 16.81 -15.80
CA SER A 8 74.60 18.18 -15.50
C SER A 8 73.08 18.30 -15.48
N VAL A 9 72.40 17.64 -16.42
CA VAL A 9 70.94 17.57 -16.52
C VAL A 9 70.35 16.81 -15.33
N GLU A 10 70.82 15.61 -15.02
CA GLU A 10 70.37 14.79 -13.87
C GLU A 10 70.55 15.51 -12.52
N ARG A 11 71.58 16.36 -12.41
CA ARG A 11 71.81 17.17 -11.21
C ARG A 11 70.87 18.38 -11.11
N GLN A 12 70.55 19.02 -12.24
CA GLN A 12 69.64 20.16 -12.28
C GLN A 12 68.17 19.75 -12.22
N PHE A 13 67.87 18.53 -12.68
CA PHE A 13 66.54 17.95 -12.78
C PHE A 13 66.53 16.53 -12.17
N PRO A 14 66.54 16.41 -10.84
CA PRO A 14 66.58 15.12 -10.14
C PRO A 14 65.42 14.19 -10.49
N GLU A 15 64.29 14.72 -10.92
CA GLU A 15 63.12 14.00 -11.42
C GLU A 15 63.39 13.21 -12.72
N LEU A 16 64.41 13.61 -13.49
CA LEU A 16 64.83 12.88 -14.68
C LEU A 16 65.60 11.61 -14.31
N THR A 17 66.43 11.68 -13.28
CA THR A 17 67.23 10.55 -12.78
C THR A 17 66.34 9.40 -12.30
N GLY A 18 65.26 9.73 -11.59
CA GLY A 18 64.30 8.73 -11.07
C GLY A 18 63.08 8.49 -11.95
N GLY A 19 62.97 9.14 -13.11
CA GLY A 19 61.82 9.01 -14.01
C GLY A 19 60.50 9.56 -13.45
N TYR A 20 60.51 10.34 -12.37
CA TYR A 20 59.31 10.85 -11.68
C TYR A 20 58.52 11.87 -12.48
N HIS A 21 59.13 12.43 -13.53
CA HIS A 21 58.48 13.29 -14.51
C HIS A 21 57.55 12.53 -15.47
N LEU A 22 57.68 11.20 -15.57
CA LEU A 22 56.86 10.36 -16.43
C LEU A 22 55.73 9.72 -15.62
N PRO A 23 54.50 9.69 -16.15
CA PRO A 23 53.45 8.82 -15.63
C PRO A 23 53.92 7.36 -15.65
N ARG A 24 53.72 6.64 -14.55
CA ARG A 24 54.06 5.22 -14.44
C ARG A 24 52.80 4.40 -14.19
N PHE A 25 52.75 3.18 -14.73
CA PHE A 25 51.72 2.23 -14.32
C PHE A 25 52.05 1.69 -12.93
N ALA A 26 51.00 1.46 -12.15
CA ALA A 26 51.08 0.82 -10.86
C ALA A 26 49.92 -0.15 -10.68
N ARG A 27 50.07 -1.13 -9.81
CA ARG A 27 49.03 -2.08 -9.43
C ARG A 27 48.56 -1.79 -8.02
N VAL A 28 47.25 -1.71 -7.82
CA VAL A 28 46.64 -1.61 -6.47
C VAL A 28 46.91 -2.90 -5.70
N VAL A 29 47.44 -2.78 -4.49
CA VAL A 29 47.68 -3.93 -3.58
C VAL A 29 46.77 -3.91 -2.34
N GLY A 30 46.05 -2.82 -2.11
CA GLY A 30 45.09 -2.71 -1.01
C GLY A 30 44.45 -1.32 -0.93
N VAL A 31 43.32 -1.24 -0.22
CA VAL A 31 42.69 0.04 0.14
C VAL A 31 43.31 0.55 1.43
N ALA A 32 43.83 1.78 1.42
CA ALA A 32 44.50 2.37 2.57
C ALA A 32 43.46 2.98 3.52
N ASP A 33 43.38 2.46 4.77
CA ASP A 33 42.51 2.94 5.87
C ASP A 33 41.13 3.46 5.41
N ALA A 34 40.32 2.57 4.79
CA ALA A 34 38.98 2.94 4.31
C ALA A 34 38.17 3.61 5.44
N PRO A 35 37.64 4.83 5.24
CA PRO A 35 37.11 5.64 6.32
C PRO A 35 35.80 5.08 6.86
N ALA A 36 35.73 4.84 8.17
CA ALA A 36 34.48 4.44 8.85
C ALA A 36 33.52 5.62 9.14
N ALA A 37 34.00 6.86 9.01
CA ALA A 37 33.24 8.09 9.22
C ALA A 37 33.80 9.24 8.37
N ALA A 38 32.97 10.26 8.13
CA ALA A 38 33.38 11.49 7.46
C ALA A 38 34.55 12.18 8.19
N GLY A 39 35.37 12.91 7.44
CA GLY A 39 36.47 13.69 7.99
C GLY A 39 37.40 14.22 6.92
N ILE A 40 38.34 15.07 7.34
CA ILE A 40 39.32 15.69 6.45
C ILE A 40 40.24 14.61 5.86
N CYS A 41 40.46 14.70 4.55
CA CYS A 41 41.48 13.95 3.83
C CYS A 41 42.71 14.85 3.69
N ASP A 42 43.81 14.47 4.33
CA ASP A 42 45.08 15.20 4.28
C ASP A 42 46.25 14.21 4.06
N ASP A 43 47.46 14.74 3.90
CA ASP A 43 48.65 13.92 3.65
C ASP A 43 48.99 12.99 4.83
N PHE A 44 48.54 13.30 6.05
CA PHE A 44 48.79 12.47 7.24
C PHE A 44 47.76 11.34 7.35
N ARG A 45 46.52 11.59 6.93
CA ARG A 45 45.43 10.63 6.91
C ARG A 45 44.67 10.71 5.58
N PRO A 46 45.21 10.07 4.53
CA PRO A 46 44.53 10.01 3.26
C PRO A 46 43.34 9.05 3.36
N ARG A 47 42.11 9.59 3.34
CA ARG A 47 40.86 8.83 3.51
C ARG A 47 40.32 8.23 2.22
N TYR A 48 40.83 8.66 1.07
CA TYR A 48 40.47 8.13 -0.23
C TYR A 48 41.75 7.81 -1.01
N ALA A 49 42.39 6.72 -0.61
CA ALA A 49 43.70 6.33 -1.09
C ALA A 49 43.85 4.81 -1.15
N VAL A 50 44.86 4.37 -1.88
CA VAL A 50 45.21 2.95 -2.04
C VAL A 50 46.72 2.77 -1.93
N ASP A 51 47.10 1.57 -1.54
CA ASP A 51 48.50 1.14 -1.57
C ASP A 51 48.80 0.60 -2.96
N ILE A 52 49.96 0.95 -3.52
CA ILE A 52 50.33 0.57 -4.89
C ILE A 52 51.75 0.03 -5.00
N GLN A 53 51.94 -0.88 -5.95
CA GLN A 53 53.25 -1.29 -6.47
C GLN A 53 53.48 -0.67 -7.85
N VAL A 54 54.53 0.14 -7.99
CA VAL A 54 54.87 0.74 -9.27
C VAL A 54 55.41 -0.35 -10.21
N LEU A 55 54.97 -0.35 -11.46
CA LEU A 55 55.36 -1.33 -12.46
C LEU A 55 56.49 -0.79 -13.35
N GLY A 56 57.29 -1.70 -13.89
CA GLY A 56 58.24 -1.46 -14.96
C GLY A 56 57.55 -1.42 -16.33
N PRO A 57 58.28 -1.06 -17.40
CA PRO A 57 57.77 -1.07 -18.77
C PRO A 57 57.32 -2.45 -19.27
N ASP A 58 57.81 -3.52 -18.65
CA ASP A 58 57.41 -4.92 -18.87
C ASP A 58 56.11 -5.31 -18.17
N GLY A 59 55.57 -4.44 -17.31
CA GLY A 59 54.36 -4.68 -16.53
C GLY A 59 54.59 -5.45 -15.23
N GLU A 60 55.85 -5.80 -14.92
CA GLU A 60 56.23 -6.45 -13.66
C GLU A 60 56.50 -5.41 -12.56
N PRO A 61 56.35 -5.76 -11.27
CA PRO A 61 56.67 -4.85 -10.18
C PRO A 61 58.12 -4.37 -10.24
N ASP A 62 58.32 -3.06 -10.13
CA ASP A 62 59.64 -2.46 -10.04
C ASP A 62 60.25 -2.72 -8.66
N THR A 63 61.15 -3.69 -8.57
CA THR A 63 61.79 -4.11 -7.31
C THR A 63 62.70 -3.04 -6.70
N SER A 64 63.01 -1.96 -7.43
CA SER A 64 63.81 -0.84 -6.91
C SER A 64 62.99 0.14 -6.08
N LEU A 65 61.66 0.12 -6.20
CA LEU A 65 60.74 0.97 -5.44
C LEU A 65 59.99 0.14 -4.39
N PRO A 66 59.83 0.67 -3.16
CA PRO A 66 58.95 0.06 -2.19
C PRO A 66 57.48 0.22 -2.62
N THR A 67 56.59 -0.57 -2.01
CA THR A 67 55.15 -0.29 -2.04
C THR A 67 54.91 1.13 -1.53
N LEU A 68 54.17 1.93 -2.30
CA LEU A 68 53.76 3.27 -1.88
C LEU A 68 52.44 3.15 -1.16
N ALA A 69 52.43 3.49 0.14
CA ALA A 69 51.24 3.41 0.96
C ALA A 69 50.43 4.72 0.91
N GLY A 70 49.11 4.61 0.97
CA GLY A 70 48.21 5.76 1.11
C GLY A 70 48.27 6.76 -0.05
N VAL A 71 48.48 6.29 -1.28
CA VAL A 71 48.52 7.16 -2.46
C VAL A 71 47.10 7.65 -2.79
N PRO A 72 46.83 8.97 -2.81
CA PRO A 72 45.49 9.50 -3.01
C PRO A 72 44.89 9.13 -4.37
N LEU A 73 43.62 8.73 -4.36
CA LEU A 73 42.80 8.49 -5.55
C LEU A 73 42.23 9.81 -6.08
N PRO A 74 42.05 9.93 -7.41
CA PRO A 74 41.40 11.10 -8.00
C PRO A 74 39.89 11.04 -7.71
N LEU A 75 39.28 12.20 -7.46
CA LEU A 75 37.83 12.33 -7.42
C LEU A 75 37.32 12.49 -8.88
N PRO A 76 36.60 11.52 -9.46
CA PRO A 76 36.10 11.62 -10.84
C PRO A 76 35.06 12.74 -10.99
N THR A 77 34.22 12.89 -9.96
CA THR A 77 33.32 14.02 -9.71
C THR A 77 33.34 14.27 -8.20
N GLY A 78 33.53 15.51 -7.72
CA GLY A 78 33.64 15.72 -6.28
C GLY A 78 33.87 17.15 -5.80
N GLY A 79 33.96 17.27 -4.47
CA GLY A 79 34.06 18.48 -3.66
C GLY A 79 33.84 18.12 -2.18
N GLU A 80 33.67 19.11 -1.30
CA GLU A 80 33.34 18.84 0.11
C GLU A 80 31.99 18.12 0.20
N GLU A 81 32.00 16.91 0.77
CA GLU A 81 30.82 16.03 0.96
C GLU A 81 30.00 15.72 -0.31
N MET A 82 30.61 15.77 -1.50
CA MET A 82 29.95 15.47 -2.76
C MET A 82 30.81 14.58 -3.66
N GLY A 83 30.18 13.76 -4.50
CA GLY A 83 30.86 12.95 -5.52
C GLY A 83 30.38 11.49 -5.62
N ILE A 84 31.01 10.74 -6.52
CA ILE A 84 30.83 9.29 -6.67
C ILE A 84 32.11 8.61 -6.18
N TYR A 85 32.01 7.88 -5.08
CA TYR A 85 33.15 7.23 -4.41
C TYR A 85 33.11 5.72 -4.64
N ALA A 86 34.17 5.18 -5.22
CA ALA A 86 34.35 3.75 -5.43
C ALA A 86 35.83 3.41 -5.39
N PHE A 87 36.22 2.53 -4.47
CA PHE A 87 37.60 2.04 -4.43
C PHE A 87 37.83 1.04 -5.56
N PRO A 88 38.95 1.13 -6.29
CA PRO A 88 39.37 0.07 -7.19
C PRO A 88 39.71 -1.19 -6.39
N GLU A 89 39.37 -2.35 -6.93
CA GLU A 89 39.75 -3.64 -6.34
C GLU A 89 41.27 -3.85 -6.39
N GLU A 90 41.79 -4.70 -5.51
CA GLU A 90 43.17 -5.17 -5.60
C GLU A 90 43.45 -5.75 -6.99
N ASN A 91 44.68 -5.53 -7.47
CA ASN A 91 45.14 -5.83 -8.82
C ASN A 91 44.66 -4.89 -9.94
N THR A 92 43.84 -3.88 -9.63
CA THR A 92 43.49 -2.85 -10.62
C THR A 92 44.74 -2.09 -11.07
N THR A 93 44.85 -1.84 -12.39
CA THR A 93 45.94 -1.04 -12.96
C THR A 93 45.60 0.45 -12.86
N VAL A 94 46.52 1.25 -12.31
CA VAL A 94 46.39 2.70 -12.17
C VAL A 94 47.59 3.42 -12.76
N VAL A 95 47.42 4.70 -13.09
CA VAL A 95 48.51 5.60 -13.48
C VAL A 95 48.91 6.42 -12.25
N VAL A 96 50.13 6.23 -11.76
CA VAL A 96 50.72 7.04 -10.70
C VAL A 96 51.60 8.14 -11.30
N CYS A 97 51.44 9.35 -10.76
CA CYS A 97 52.24 10.52 -11.08
C CYS A 97 52.80 11.11 -9.79
N PHE A 98 53.84 11.93 -9.93
CA PHE A 98 54.52 12.58 -8.81
C PHE A 98 54.38 14.09 -8.97
N ALA A 99 53.67 14.75 -8.06
CA ALA A 99 53.41 16.17 -8.16
C ALA A 99 54.74 16.95 -8.17
N TYR A 100 54.93 17.82 -9.15
CA TYR A 100 56.18 18.56 -9.38
C TYR A 100 57.43 17.67 -9.58
N GLY A 101 57.26 16.40 -9.97
CA GLY A 101 58.35 15.43 -10.07
C GLY A 101 58.94 14.99 -8.71
N LEU A 102 58.22 15.27 -7.61
CA LEU A 102 58.70 14.99 -6.25
C LEU A 102 58.29 13.57 -5.80
N PRO A 103 59.25 12.69 -5.44
CA PRO A 103 58.97 11.29 -5.07
C PRO A 103 58.03 11.14 -3.86
N HIS A 104 58.01 12.13 -2.96
CA HIS A 104 57.20 12.13 -1.74
C HIS A 104 55.79 12.69 -1.94
N LYS A 105 55.40 13.05 -3.17
CA LYS A 105 54.05 13.52 -3.51
C LYS A 105 53.41 12.68 -4.62
N PRO A 106 53.29 11.35 -4.44
CA PRO A 106 52.60 10.51 -5.40
C PRO A 106 51.10 10.79 -5.37
N TYR A 107 50.44 10.68 -6.51
CA TYR A 107 48.98 10.66 -6.61
C TYR A 107 48.56 9.78 -7.78
N ILE A 108 47.37 9.21 -7.70
CA ILE A 108 46.80 8.46 -8.82
C ILE A 108 46.13 9.46 -9.76
N GLN A 109 46.55 9.44 -11.02
CA GLN A 109 45.97 10.29 -12.05
C GLN A 109 44.71 9.66 -12.64
N THR A 110 44.73 8.35 -12.90
CA THR A 110 43.64 7.65 -13.60
C THR A 110 43.65 6.16 -13.28
N ILE A 111 42.46 5.55 -13.22
CA ILE A 111 42.26 4.10 -13.14
C ILE A 111 42.08 3.57 -14.56
N LEU A 112 42.80 2.50 -14.92
CA LEU A 112 42.74 1.90 -16.24
C LEU A 112 41.91 0.61 -16.23
N PRO A 113 41.10 0.36 -17.27
CA PRO A 113 40.25 -0.84 -17.34
C PRO A 113 41.01 -2.12 -17.72
N HIS A 114 42.34 -2.06 -17.89
CA HIS A 114 43.14 -3.20 -18.31
C HIS A 114 43.05 -4.34 -17.29
N GLY A 115 42.65 -5.53 -17.76
CA GLY A 115 42.47 -6.72 -16.93
C GLY A 115 41.15 -6.77 -16.15
N LEU A 116 40.29 -5.76 -16.26
CA LEU A 116 38.98 -5.75 -15.59
C LEU A 116 37.87 -6.29 -16.50
N SER A 117 36.87 -6.92 -15.88
CA SER A 117 35.61 -7.23 -16.55
C SER A 117 34.71 -6.00 -16.57
N MET A 118 34.35 -5.53 -17.76
CA MET A 118 33.56 -4.32 -17.93
C MET A 118 32.06 -4.60 -18.01
N PRO A 119 31.19 -3.69 -17.54
CA PRO A 119 29.76 -3.74 -17.85
C PRO A 119 29.48 -3.84 -19.34
N ARG A 120 28.34 -4.46 -19.66
CA ARG A 120 27.71 -4.27 -20.97
C ARG A 120 27.17 -2.83 -21.07
N VAL A 121 27.83 -1.98 -21.86
CA VAL A 121 27.40 -0.60 -22.15
C VAL A 121 27.32 -0.40 -23.67
N PRO A 122 26.16 -0.68 -24.29
CA PRO A 122 25.90 -0.33 -25.69
C PRO A 122 26.11 1.16 -25.98
N LYS A 123 26.27 1.50 -27.25
CA LYS A 123 26.41 2.90 -27.66
C LYS A 123 25.15 3.69 -27.29
N GLY A 124 25.32 4.78 -26.53
CA GLY A 124 24.25 5.65 -26.06
C GLY A 124 23.78 5.35 -24.64
N ASP A 125 24.02 4.13 -24.15
CA ASP A 125 23.71 3.77 -22.76
C ASP A 125 24.67 4.44 -21.77
N GLN A 126 24.17 4.71 -20.58
CA GLN A 126 24.95 5.09 -19.41
C GLN A 126 24.63 4.12 -18.27
N VAL A 127 25.66 3.67 -17.55
CA VAL A 127 25.52 2.65 -16.51
C VAL A 127 26.33 3.04 -15.29
N TRP A 128 25.66 3.11 -14.15
CA TRP A 128 26.29 3.08 -12.84
C TRP A 128 25.96 1.75 -12.18
N GLN A 129 26.97 0.93 -11.89
CA GLN A 129 26.72 -0.41 -11.38
C GLN A 129 27.75 -0.86 -10.34
N HIS A 130 27.31 -1.77 -9.48
CA HIS A 130 28.16 -2.64 -8.67
C HIS A 130 28.28 -4.03 -9.33
N SER A 131 27.18 -4.55 -9.86
CA SER A 131 27.11 -5.83 -10.58
C SER A 131 25.99 -5.78 -11.62
N GLU A 132 25.86 -6.80 -12.48
CA GLU A 132 24.74 -6.88 -13.43
C GLU A 132 23.37 -6.88 -12.73
N ALA A 133 23.30 -7.46 -11.52
CA ALA A 133 22.09 -7.50 -10.71
C ALA A 133 21.80 -6.21 -9.91
N CYS A 134 22.79 -5.30 -9.80
CA CYS A 134 22.70 -4.06 -9.01
C CYS A 134 23.24 -2.86 -9.81
N GLN A 135 22.33 -2.15 -10.49
CA GLN A 135 22.67 -1.07 -11.42
C GLN A 135 21.58 0.00 -11.51
N GLN A 136 22.01 1.20 -11.89
CA GLN A 136 21.18 2.24 -12.47
C GLN A 136 21.64 2.46 -13.91
N ARG A 137 20.70 2.43 -14.85
CA ARG A 137 20.98 2.53 -16.27
C ARG A 137 20.04 3.50 -16.95
N VAL A 138 20.59 4.25 -17.89
CA VAL A 138 19.84 4.99 -18.91
C VAL A 138 20.18 4.36 -20.25
N ASP A 139 19.17 3.93 -21.01
CA ASP A 139 19.39 3.48 -22.38
C ASP A 139 19.45 4.64 -23.38
N ALA A 140 19.76 4.34 -24.64
CA ALA A 140 19.86 5.36 -25.69
C ALA A 140 18.54 6.14 -25.95
N ASP A 141 17.39 5.58 -25.56
CA ASP A 141 16.07 6.21 -25.70
C ASP A 141 15.69 7.07 -24.47
N GLY A 142 16.52 7.06 -23.42
CA GLY A 142 16.32 7.81 -22.19
C GLY A 142 15.52 7.08 -21.12
N ASN A 143 15.26 5.78 -21.28
CA ASN A 143 14.57 4.99 -20.26
C ASN A 143 15.49 4.72 -19.08
N TRP A 144 14.97 4.95 -17.87
CA TRP A 144 15.69 4.68 -16.63
C TRP A 144 15.32 3.32 -16.04
N LEU A 145 16.34 2.55 -15.66
CA LEU A 145 16.20 1.33 -14.88
C LEU A 145 16.95 1.50 -13.55
N ARG A 146 16.25 1.27 -12.42
CA ARG A 146 16.85 1.08 -11.10
C ARG A 146 16.62 -0.37 -10.69
N GLN A 147 17.69 -1.15 -10.59
CA GLN A 147 17.64 -2.58 -10.28
C GLN A 147 18.57 -2.92 -9.13
N THR A 148 18.10 -3.77 -8.23
CA THR A 148 18.93 -4.43 -7.21
C THR A 148 18.32 -5.79 -6.85
N ASP A 149 19.17 -6.75 -6.52
CA ASP A 149 18.84 -8.00 -5.83
C ASP A 149 18.87 -7.86 -4.29
N GLY A 150 19.29 -6.68 -3.81
CA GLY A 150 19.28 -6.31 -2.41
C GLY A 150 18.03 -5.52 -2.01
N LYS A 151 18.26 -4.46 -1.22
CA LYS A 151 17.19 -3.64 -0.64
C LYS A 151 17.31 -2.19 -1.10
N ILE A 152 16.17 -1.61 -1.48
CA ILE A 152 16.03 -0.17 -1.68
C ILE A 152 15.45 0.45 -0.40
N GLN A 153 16.06 1.54 0.07
CA GLN A 153 15.53 2.39 1.14
C GLN A 153 15.61 3.85 0.69
N ASP A 154 14.46 4.49 0.52
CA ASP A 154 14.36 5.92 0.26
C ASP A 154 13.99 6.62 1.57
N LYS A 155 14.83 7.54 2.06
CA LYS A 155 14.61 8.35 3.26
C LYS A 155 14.58 9.81 2.86
N ALA A 156 13.46 10.47 3.07
CA ALA A 156 13.27 11.86 2.72
C ALA A 156 12.33 12.54 3.71
N ILE A 157 12.44 13.86 3.82
CA ILE A 157 11.44 14.70 4.51
C ILE A 157 10.17 14.76 3.65
N GLU A 158 10.32 14.80 2.33
CA GLU A 158 9.25 14.87 1.35
C GLU A 158 9.56 13.96 0.15
N ARG A 159 8.55 13.27 -0.37
CA ARG A 159 8.65 12.41 -1.56
C ARG A 159 7.43 12.61 -2.44
N GLU A 160 7.67 13.15 -3.63
CA GLU A 160 6.66 13.32 -4.67
C GLU A 160 6.90 12.34 -5.81
N VAL A 161 5.82 11.80 -6.38
CA VAL A 161 5.89 10.92 -7.55
C VAL A 161 4.76 11.33 -8.50
N GLU A 162 5.14 11.81 -9.67
CA GLU A 162 4.22 12.18 -10.74
C GLU A 162 4.47 11.29 -11.97
N ALA A 163 3.41 10.64 -12.45
CA ALA A 163 3.47 9.81 -13.65
C ALA A 163 2.10 9.80 -14.34
N LEU A 164 2.09 9.67 -15.67
CA LEU A 164 0.85 9.44 -16.42
C LEU A 164 0.28 8.03 -16.18
N GLY A 165 1.14 7.07 -15.85
CA GLY A 165 0.76 5.72 -15.46
C GLY A 165 1.76 5.17 -14.45
N ASN A 166 1.24 4.53 -13.41
CA ASN A 166 2.03 3.81 -12.40
C ASN A 166 1.48 2.39 -12.27
N THR A 167 2.36 1.39 -12.34
CA THR A 167 1.99 -0.02 -12.14
C THR A 167 2.94 -0.61 -11.13
N GLU A 168 2.38 -1.12 -10.04
CA GLU A 168 3.14 -1.68 -8.94
C GLU A 168 2.73 -3.14 -8.72
N ARG A 169 3.71 -4.02 -8.52
CA ARG A 169 3.49 -5.44 -8.25
C ARG A 169 4.30 -5.86 -7.05
N TYR A 170 3.59 -6.32 -6.02
CA TYR A 170 4.18 -6.74 -4.77
C TYR A 170 3.78 -8.18 -4.44
N GLN A 171 4.68 -8.92 -3.81
CA GLN A 171 4.29 -10.15 -3.12
C GLN A 171 3.63 -9.83 -1.76
N ASN A 172 4.08 -8.77 -1.10
CA ASN A 172 3.55 -8.24 0.16
C ASN A 172 3.66 -6.71 0.13
N HIS A 173 2.63 -6.03 0.64
CA HIS A 173 2.60 -4.58 0.79
C HIS A 173 2.08 -4.23 2.19
N ALA A 174 2.76 -3.30 2.86
CA ALA A 174 2.38 -2.79 4.17
C ALA A 174 2.65 -1.29 4.22
N GLN A 175 1.67 -0.53 4.71
CA GLN A 175 1.77 0.90 4.91
C GLN A 175 1.34 1.24 6.33
N THR A 176 2.13 2.08 6.98
CA THR A 176 1.82 2.71 8.26
C THR A 176 1.82 4.21 8.03
N ILE A 177 0.73 4.86 8.41
CA ILE A 177 0.54 6.30 8.28
C ILE A 177 0.27 6.84 9.68
N ASP A 178 1.13 7.73 10.15
CA ASP A 178 1.04 8.27 11.52
C ASP A 178 -0.03 9.36 11.66
N ASP A 179 -0.44 9.97 10.54
CA ASP A 179 -1.44 11.04 10.51
C ASP A 179 -2.58 10.72 9.50
N HIS A 180 -2.60 11.39 8.34
CA HIS A 180 -3.70 11.28 7.38
C HIS A 180 -3.31 10.52 6.10
N SER A 181 -4.23 9.68 5.61
CA SER A 181 -4.13 9.02 4.31
C SER A 181 -5.35 9.41 3.46
N THR A 182 -5.12 10.06 2.33
CA THR A 182 -6.15 10.51 1.41
C THR A 182 -5.92 9.91 0.03
N GLU A 183 -6.96 9.35 -0.55
CA GLU A 183 -6.95 8.86 -1.93
C GLU A 183 -8.11 9.46 -2.70
N SER A 184 -7.79 10.24 -3.74
CA SER A 184 -8.76 10.86 -4.64
C SER A 184 -8.73 10.16 -5.99
N VAL A 185 -9.81 9.48 -6.36
CA VAL A 185 -9.91 8.72 -7.61
C VAL A 185 -11.03 9.32 -8.45
N GLY A 186 -10.69 9.97 -9.55
CA GLY A 186 -11.69 10.57 -10.46
C GLY A 186 -12.48 9.55 -11.29
N GLY A 187 -11.95 8.33 -11.43
CA GLY A 187 -12.62 7.19 -12.06
C GLY A 187 -13.14 6.20 -11.03
N ILE A 188 -12.79 4.92 -11.20
CA ILE A 188 -13.23 3.82 -10.34
C ILE A 188 -12.08 3.35 -9.47
N LYS A 189 -12.31 3.20 -8.17
CA LYS A 189 -11.41 2.49 -7.25
C LYS A 189 -11.96 1.09 -6.97
N THR A 190 -11.17 0.07 -7.31
CA THR A 190 -11.52 -1.34 -7.08
C THR A 190 -10.58 -1.93 -6.03
N ILE A 191 -11.14 -2.58 -5.00
CA ILE A 191 -10.38 -3.31 -3.98
C ILE A 191 -10.90 -4.74 -3.95
N GLU A 192 -10.05 -5.70 -4.31
CA GLU A 192 -10.39 -7.12 -4.34
C GLU A 192 -9.56 -7.88 -3.31
N ALA A 193 -10.23 -8.73 -2.52
CA ALA A 193 -9.59 -9.62 -1.57
C ALA A 193 -10.26 -10.99 -1.60
N LEU A 194 -9.51 -12.04 -1.96
CA LEU A 194 -10.03 -13.41 -2.01
C LEU A 194 -10.30 -14.00 -0.61
N GLY A 195 -9.50 -13.59 0.38
CA GLY A 195 -9.62 -14.07 1.76
C GLY A 195 -10.65 -13.29 2.56
N ALA A 196 -10.31 -12.05 2.91
CA ALA A 196 -11.19 -11.16 3.68
C ALA A 196 -10.83 -9.69 3.44
N LEU A 197 -11.85 -8.84 3.45
CA LEU A 197 -11.70 -7.38 3.58
C LEU A 197 -12.04 -6.99 5.02
N LYS A 198 -11.13 -6.27 5.69
CA LYS A 198 -11.33 -5.78 7.07
C LYS A 198 -11.25 -4.26 7.07
N LEU A 199 -12.36 -3.62 7.43
CA LEU A 199 -12.45 -2.16 7.62
C LEU A 199 -12.78 -1.91 9.09
N LEU A 200 -11.78 -1.44 9.84
CA LEU A 200 -11.89 -1.24 11.28
C LEU A 200 -11.67 0.24 11.58
N SER A 201 -12.55 0.82 12.39
CA SER A 201 -12.39 2.18 12.91
C SER A 201 -12.58 2.14 14.42
N GLY A 202 -11.67 2.80 15.16
CA GLY A 202 -11.85 3.05 16.60
C GLY A 202 -12.79 4.22 16.89
N GLY A 203 -13.16 4.99 15.85
CA GLY A 203 -14.07 6.13 15.92
C GLY A 203 -15.28 5.92 15.02
N SER A 204 -15.58 6.91 14.18
CA SER A 204 -16.65 6.82 13.18
C SER A 204 -16.17 6.12 11.91
N ALA A 205 -17.11 5.53 11.18
CA ALA A 205 -16.96 5.09 9.81
C ALA A 205 -18.20 5.53 9.02
N SER A 206 -17.98 6.14 7.86
CA SER A 206 -19.06 6.61 6.97
C SER A 206 -18.90 5.98 5.61
N LEU A 207 -19.97 5.32 5.14
CA LEU A 207 -20.07 4.77 3.80
C LEU A 207 -21.30 5.39 3.15
N ALA A 208 -21.10 6.11 2.06
CA ALA A 208 -22.15 6.82 1.35
C ALA A 208 -21.93 6.71 -0.16
N ALA A 209 -23.02 6.66 -0.90
CA ALA A 209 -23.06 6.74 -2.35
C ALA A 209 -24.10 7.80 -2.73
N VAL A 210 -23.86 8.51 -3.85
CA VAL A 210 -24.83 9.48 -4.40
C VAL A 210 -25.98 8.75 -5.09
N ASP A 211 -25.67 7.62 -5.72
CA ASP A 211 -26.62 6.73 -6.37
C ASP A 211 -26.85 5.51 -5.46
N ASP A 212 -26.63 4.29 -5.95
CA ASP A 212 -26.90 3.08 -5.18
C ASP A 212 -25.74 2.65 -4.26
N LEU A 213 -26.10 2.19 -3.05
CA LEU A 213 -25.22 1.44 -2.15
C LEU A 213 -25.71 -0.01 -2.07
N HIS A 214 -24.90 -0.96 -2.56
CA HIS A 214 -25.22 -2.39 -2.51
C HIS A 214 -24.45 -3.10 -1.39
N GLN A 215 -25.18 -3.85 -0.55
CA GLN A 215 -24.60 -4.75 0.45
C GLN A 215 -25.26 -6.13 0.31
N ALA A 216 -24.48 -7.14 -0.08
CA ALA A 216 -24.96 -8.50 -0.26
C ALA A 216 -23.96 -9.50 0.33
N THR A 217 -24.48 -10.60 0.91
CA THR A 217 -23.66 -11.69 1.43
C THR A 217 -24.25 -13.03 1.01
N GLY A 218 -23.41 -14.05 0.82
CA GLY A 218 -23.88 -15.40 0.47
C GLY A 218 -24.32 -16.25 1.66
N ARG A 219 -24.14 -15.76 2.89
CA ARG A 219 -24.53 -16.44 4.13
C ARG A 219 -25.19 -15.43 5.07
N ASP A 220 -24.49 -14.99 6.10
CA ASP A 220 -25.06 -14.17 7.16
C ASP A 220 -24.63 -12.70 7.03
N LEU A 221 -25.60 -11.80 7.13
CA LEU A 221 -25.39 -10.39 7.42
C LEU A 221 -25.74 -10.12 8.88
N ASN A 222 -24.72 -9.89 9.70
CA ASN A 222 -24.90 -9.57 11.12
C ASN A 222 -24.80 -8.06 11.34
N LEU A 223 -25.92 -7.42 11.68
CA LEU A 223 -25.98 -6.02 12.07
C LEU A 223 -26.24 -5.91 13.57
N VAL A 224 -25.27 -5.35 14.31
CA VAL A 224 -25.37 -5.15 15.76
C VAL A 224 -25.26 -3.66 16.07
N VAL A 225 -26.22 -3.13 16.81
CA VAL A 225 -26.27 -1.71 17.17
C VAL A 225 -26.48 -1.57 18.68
N GLY A 226 -25.54 -0.93 19.37
CA GLY A 226 -25.51 -0.89 20.84
C GLY A 226 -26.51 0.09 21.49
N GLN A 227 -27.00 1.10 20.75
CA GLN A 227 -27.92 2.10 21.28
C GLN A 227 -29.17 2.27 20.41
N LYS A 228 -29.02 2.90 19.24
CA LYS A 228 -30.14 3.24 18.36
C LYS A 228 -29.82 2.87 16.92
N HIS A 229 -30.64 2.01 16.34
CA HIS A 229 -30.70 1.82 14.90
C HIS A 229 -31.75 2.79 14.32
N ASN A 230 -31.35 3.61 13.36
CA ASN A 230 -32.23 4.55 12.69
C ASN A 230 -32.21 4.26 11.18
N ALA A 231 -33.33 3.79 10.65
CA ALA A 231 -33.53 3.58 9.22
C ALA A 231 -34.65 4.52 8.75
N ALA A 232 -34.30 5.41 7.82
CA ALA A 232 -35.25 6.32 7.19
C ALA A 232 -35.31 6.00 5.69
N ILE A 233 -36.51 5.75 5.20
CA ILE A 233 -36.76 5.38 3.80
C ILE A 233 -37.68 6.43 3.22
N GLY A 234 -37.25 7.08 2.13
CA GLY A 234 -38.05 8.10 1.43
C GLY A 234 -39.14 7.52 0.53
N GLY A 235 -38.95 6.29 0.07
CA GLY A 235 -39.93 5.51 -0.72
C GLY A 235 -40.38 4.25 0.02
N ASP A 236 -40.29 3.10 -0.65
CA ASP A 236 -40.77 1.82 -0.10
C ASP A 236 -39.68 1.05 0.63
N MET A 237 -40.02 0.46 1.78
CA MET A 237 -39.22 -0.56 2.44
C MET A 237 -39.81 -1.94 2.14
N GLN A 238 -39.05 -2.80 1.46
CA GLN A 238 -39.46 -4.17 1.15
C GLN A 238 -38.64 -5.17 1.96
N GLU A 239 -39.32 -5.96 2.80
CA GLU A 239 -38.72 -7.07 3.55
C GLU A 239 -39.35 -8.38 3.08
N GLN A 240 -38.54 -9.29 2.52
CA GLN A 240 -38.98 -10.64 2.14
C GLN A 240 -38.30 -11.67 3.05
N ILE A 241 -39.09 -12.29 3.93
CA ILE A 241 -38.58 -13.22 4.94
C ILE A 241 -39.26 -14.56 4.73
N GLN A 242 -38.51 -15.53 4.19
CA GLN A 242 -39.00 -16.89 3.94
C GLN A 242 -39.13 -17.70 5.23
N GLY A 243 -38.25 -17.43 6.19
CA GLY A 243 -38.25 -18.06 7.51
C GLY A 243 -39.06 -17.26 8.52
N LEU A 244 -38.51 -17.16 9.73
CA LEU A 244 -39.13 -16.45 10.84
C LEU A 244 -38.70 -14.97 10.87
N ARG A 245 -39.68 -14.07 10.90
CA ARG A 245 -39.47 -12.70 11.41
C ARG A 245 -39.79 -12.67 12.90
N ARG A 246 -38.76 -12.48 13.75
CA ARG A 246 -38.94 -12.31 15.20
C ARG A 246 -38.68 -10.86 15.60
N SER A 247 -39.73 -10.15 16.01
CA SER A 247 -39.64 -8.79 16.55
C SER A 247 -40.05 -8.82 18.02
N VAL A 248 -39.13 -8.44 18.92
CA VAL A 248 -39.35 -8.45 20.37
C VAL A 248 -38.90 -7.11 20.93
N ALA A 249 -39.80 -6.42 21.63
CA ALA A 249 -39.52 -5.18 22.33
C ALA A 249 -39.83 -5.33 23.83
N ASN A 250 -38.95 -4.85 24.69
CA ASN A 250 -39.14 -4.95 26.16
C ASN A 250 -40.14 -3.94 26.71
N VAL A 251 -40.27 -2.78 26.06
CA VAL A 251 -41.11 -1.68 26.54
C VAL A 251 -42.39 -1.61 25.71
N SER A 252 -42.28 -1.33 24.42
CA SER A 252 -43.43 -1.23 23.53
C SER A 252 -43.03 -1.41 22.08
N GLN A 253 -44.01 -1.77 21.26
CA GLN A 253 -43.91 -1.80 19.81
C GLN A 253 -45.01 -0.91 19.23
N ARG A 254 -44.64 -0.02 18.31
CA ARG A 254 -45.58 0.88 17.63
C ARG A 254 -45.51 0.62 16.12
N LEU A 255 -46.62 0.13 15.58
CA LEU A 255 -46.83 -0.02 14.15
C LEU A 255 -47.96 0.93 13.75
N GLN A 256 -47.66 1.92 12.93
CA GLN A 256 -48.61 2.96 12.56
C GLN A 256 -48.56 3.22 11.06
N ALA A 257 -49.71 3.07 10.41
CA ALA A 257 -49.93 3.42 9.02
C ALA A 257 -51.41 3.81 8.86
N PRO A 258 -51.77 4.60 7.83
CA PRO A 258 -53.19 4.86 7.51
C PRO A 258 -53.99 3.58 7.24
N LYS A 259 -53.33 2.53 6.74
CA LYS A 259 -53.88 1.19 6.54
C LYS A 259 -52.85 0.17 7.03
N THR A 260 -53.30 -0.81 7.80
CA THR A 260 -52.44 -1.87 8.34
C THR A 260 -52.99 -3.24 7.92
N TRP A 261 -52.08 -4.12 7.55
CA TRP A 261 -52.36 -5.52 7.25
C TRP A 261 -51.58 -6.40 8.21
N ILE A 262 -52.29 -7.22 9.01
CA ILE A 262 -51.68 -8.22 9.88
C ILE A 262 -52.41 -9.53 9.62
N GLY A 263 -51.72 -10.51 9.06
CA GLY A 263 -52.30 -11.82 8.74
C GLY A 263 -51.68 -12.43 7.48
N SER A 264 -52.48 -13.17 6.73
CA SER A 264 -52.10 -13.82 5.48
C SER A 264 -52.53 -12.99 4.27
N GLU A 265 -52.23 -13.41 3.04
CA GLU A 265 -52.68 -12.73 1.82
C GLU A 265 -54.22 -12.59 1.74
N GLY A 266 -54.95 -13.60 2.23
CA GLY A 266 -56.42 -13.63 2.17
C GLY A 266 -57.14 -13.16 3.42
N VAL A 267 -56.44 -13.01 4.57
CA VAL A 267 -57.07 -12.69 5.86
C VAL A 267 -56.30 -11.59 6.57
N ASN A 268 -56.97 -10.47 6.83
CA ASN A 268 -56.46 -9.38 7.67
C ASN A 268 -57.15 -9.37 9.04
N LEU A 269 -56.36 -9.42 10.12
CA LEU A 269 -56.81 -9.33 11.50
C LEU A 269 -57.78 -8.15 11.72
N PHE A 270 -57.43 -6.97 11.23
CA PHE A 270 -58.25 -5.78 11.46
C PHE A 270 -59.60 -5.83 10.74
N GLN A 271 -59.65 -6.49 9.58
CA GLN A 271 -60.92 -6.72 8.88
C GLN A 271 -61.83 -7.63 9.72
N VAL A 272 -61.31 -8.73 10.24
CA VAL A 272 -62.08 -9.66 11.11
C VAL A 272 -62.56 -8.93 12.37
N VAL A 273 -61.75 -8.03 12.95
CA VAL A 273 -62.15 -7.18 14.08
C VAL A 273 -63.30 -6.24 13.71
N CYS A 274 -63.22 -5.54 12.57
CA CYS A 274 -64.32 -4.70 12.10
C CYS A 274 -65.62 -5.51 11.88
N GLU A 275 -65.55 -6.66 11.22
CA GLU A 275 -66.71 -7.53 11.01
C GLU A 275 -67.28 -8.07 12.33
N THR A 276 -66.42 -8.26 13.33
CA THR A 276 -66.84 -8.61 14.69
C THR A 276 -67.55 -7.45 15.38
N LEU A 277 -67.07 -6.20 15.24
CA LEU A 277 -67.75 -5.00 15.76
C LEU A 277 -69.12 -4.81 15.11
N ASP A 278 -69.23 -5.03 13.81
CA ASP A 278 -70.51 -5.01 13.09
C ASP A 278 -71.47 -6.08 13.61
N LEU A 279 -70.97 -7.29 13.86
CA LEU A 279 -71.76 -8.37 14.44
C LEU A 279 -72.23 -8.02 15.86
N LEU A 280 -71.37 -7.42 16.69
CA LEU A 280 -71.74 -6.94 18.03
C LEU A 280 -72.84 -5.87 17.96
N GLN A 281 -72.75 -4.93 17.02
CA GLN A 281 -73.80 -3.96 16.79
C GLN A 281 -75.12 -4.64 16.40
N GLN A 282 -75.08 -5.56 15.44
CA GLN A 282 -76.26 -6.32 14.98
C GLN A 282 -76.91 -7.10 16.13
N MET A 283 -76.12 -7.77 16.97
CA MET A 283 -76.61 -8.50 18.13
C MET A 283 -77.31 -7.59 19.14
N ASN A 284 -76.73 -6.43 19.46
CA ASN A 284 -77.31 -5.48 20.40
C ASN A 284 -78.62 -4.88 19.88
N THR A 285 -78.69 -4.55 18.59
CA THR A 285 -79.92 -4.08 17.96
C THR A 285 -81.01 -5.17 17.99
N GLN A 286 -80.66 -6.43 17.70
CA GLN A 286 -81.62 -7.53 17.78
C GLN A 286 -82.14 -7.75 19.20
N LEU A 287 -81.25 -7.72 20.20
CA LEU A 287 -81.64 -7.88 21.61
C LEU A 287 -82.60 -6.80 22.07
N ALA A 288 -82.40 -5.55 21.64
CA ALA A 288 -83.27 -4.43 22.03
C ALA A 288 -84.71 -4.55 21.49
N MET A 289 -84.91 -5.26 20.38
CA MET A 289 -86.21 -5.34 19.69
C MET A 289 -86.84 -6.73 19.74
N HIS A 290 -86.19 -7.70 20.41
CA HIS A 290 -86.69 -9.08 20.43
C HIS A 290 -88.02 -9.20 21.17
N THR A 291 -88.79 -10.22 20.79
CA THR A 291 -90.12 -10.50 21.35
C THR A 291 -90.19 -11.92 21.87
N HIS A 292 -91.15 -12.18 22.77
CA HIS A 292 -91.42 -13.50 23.33
C HIS A 292 -92.75 -14.07 22.82
N VAL A 293 -92.83 -15.38 22.67
CA VAL A 293 -94.12 -16.08 22.65
C VAL A 293 -94.68 -16.14 24.08
N PRO A 294 -95.96 -16.50 24.34
CA PRO A 294 -96.45 -16.68 25.70
C PRO A 294 -95.55 -17.64 26.52
N GLY A 295 -94.76 -17.09 27.46
CA GLY A 295 -93.72 -17.80 28.19
C GLY A 295 -92.32 -17.16 28.07
N PRO A 296 -91.25 -17.85 28.54
CA PRO A 296 -89.88 -17.31 28.54
C PRO A 296 -89.14 -17.45 27.19
N THR A 297 -89.74 -18.11 26.19
CA THR A 297 -89.08 -18.42 24.92
C THR A 297 -89.18 -17.23 23.95
N PRO A 298 -88.10 -16.85 23.24
CA PRO A 298 -88.16 -15.81 22.21
C PRO A 298 -89.05 -16.23 21.04
N SER A 299 -89.45 -15.26 20.20
CA SER A 299 -90.12 -15.53 18.94
C SER A 299 -89.27 -16.45 18.05
N SER A 300 -89.92 -17.24 17.20
CA SER A 300 -89.22 -18.16 16.29
C SER A 300 -88.30 -17.43 15.31
N ALA A 301 -88.67 -16.21 14.90
CA ALA A 301 -87.85 -15.35 14.06
C ALA A 301 -86.58 -14.87 14.81
N ASP A 302 -86.74 -14.38 16.04
CA ASP A 302 -85.61 -13.93 16.87
C ASP A 302 -84.63 -15.07 17.16
N ALA A 303 -85.15 -16.25 17.52
CA ALA A 303 -84.34 -17.44 17.76
C ALA A 303 -83.48 -17.81 16.54
N LYS A 304 -84.06 -17.76 15.33
CA LYS A 304 -83.33 -18.04 14.08
C LYS A 304 -82.22 -17.02 13.84
N THR A 305 -82.49 -15.74 14.07
CA THR A 305 -81.48 -14.68 13.93
C THR A 305 -80.33 -14.83 14.93
N PHE A 306 -80.63 -15.17 16.19
CA PHE A 306 -79.59 -15.43 17.20
C PHE A 306 -78.69 -16.61 16.81
N VAL A 307 -79.26 -17.70 16.30
CA VAL A 307 -78.48 -18.84 15.78
C VAL A 307 -77.60 -18.43 14.59
N GLY A 308 -78.12 -17.59 13.68
CA GLY A 308 -77.34 -17.05 12.56
C GLY A 308 -76.16 -16.19 13.01
N ASN A 309 -76.35 -15.33 14.00
CA ASN A 309 -75.27 -14.51 14.59
C ASN A 309 -74.19 -15.39 15.24
N ALA A 310 -74.58 -16.46 15.94
CA ALA A 310 -73.64 -17.42 16.52
C ALA A 310 -72.84 -18.17 15.43
N ALA A 311 -73.47 -18.54 14.31
CA ALA A 311 -72.79 -19.14 13.18
C ALA A 311 -71.78 -18.17 12.53
N LYS A 312 -72.14 -16.89 12.36
CA LYS A 312 -71.23 -15.86 11.85
C LYS A 312 -70.03 -15.66 12.76
N ALA A 313 -70.23 -15.61 14.09
CA ALA A 313 -69.13 -15.53 15.05
C ALA A 313 -68.17 -16.73 14.92
N THR A 314 -68.72 -17.93 14.73
CA THR A 314 -67.92 -19.16 14.52
C THR A 314 -67.07 -19.07 13.25
N MET A 315 -67.63 -18.51 12.17
CA MET A 315 -66.89 -18.29 10.92
C MET A 315 -65.75 -17.28 11.08
N LEU A 316 -66.01 -16.13 11.72
CA LEU A 316 -64.98 -15.11 11.99
C LEU A 316 -63.85 -15.66 12.86
N TYR A 317 -64.19 -16.46 13.89
CA TYR A 317 -63.21 -17.17 14.70
C TYR A 317 -62.38 -18.18 13.88
N GLY A 318 -63.03 -18.91 12.99
CA GLY A 318 -62.37 -19.83 12.05
C GLY A 318 -61.36 -19.11 11.16
N GLN A 319 -61.71 -17.95 10.61
CA GLN A 319 -60.79 -17.11 9.83
C GLN A 319 -59.59 -16.66 10.66
N LEU A 320 -59.83 -16.13 11.87
CA LEU A 320 -58.76 -15.65 12.75
C LEU A 320 -57.76 -16.74 13.14
N LYS A 321 -58.24 -17.98 13.35
CA LYS A 321 -57.37 -19.13 13.61
C LYS A 321 -56.36 -19.42 12.50
N THR A 322 -56.68 -19.10 11.25
CA THR A 322 -55.76 -19.36 10.12
C THR A 322 -54.52 -18.48 10.12
N ILE A 323 -54.53 -17.37 10.87
CA ILE A 323 -53.44 -16.38 10.94
C ILE A 323 -52.83 -16.25 12.34
N THR A 324 -53.17 -17.16 13.25
CA THR A 324 -52.66 -17.19 14.62
C THR A 324 -51.77 -18.40 14.80
N LEU A 325 -50.60 -18.22 15.42
CA LEU A 325 -49.64 -19.29 15.75
C LEU A 325 -50.17 -20.21 16.87
#